data_AF-A0A951QLA3-F1
#
_entry.id   AF-A0A951QLA3-F1
#
_cell.length_a   1.000
_cell.length_b   1.000
_cell.length_c   1.000
_cell.angle_alpha   90.00
_cell.angle_beta   90.00
_cell.angle_gamma   90.00
#
_symmetry.space_group_name_H-M   'P 1'
#
loop_
_entity.id
_entity.type
_entity.pdbx_description
1 polymer ?
#
loop_
_entity_poly.entity_id
_entity_poly.type
_entity_poly.pdbx_seq_one_letter_code
_entity_poly.pdbx_strand_id
1 'polypeptide(L)'
;MDIAFEQTLAFEKKFNRVFREIRELESKIYKKGGFWIFKTHVYSKEALKNSEHHVKIDSITNKIGSDALSWNRFGQLTQQARAVYEIKDDEVKYELERLNSLIESREPTWWEEFKSELNKFVVEIVRNMPPLAKGFLGGVLQTLKFLGLPGFFKPSPQLSPFDNDV
;
A
#
# COMPACT_ATOMS: atom_id res chain seq x y z
N MET A 1 6.31 22.77 -22.51
CA MET A 1 6.58 22.29 -21.14
C MET A 1 7.09 20.86 -21.29
N ASP A 2 8.10 20.46 -20.52
CA ASP A 2 8.74 19.15 -20.67
C ASP A 2 7.83 18.03 -20.12
N ILE A 3 7.53 17.01 -20.94
CA ILE A 3 6.66 15.88 -20.59
C ILE A 3 7.18 15.16 -19.34
N ALA A 4 8.49 15.06 -19.19
CA ALA A 4 9.08 14.38 -18.04
C ALA A 4 8.87 15.17 -16.74
N PHE A 5 8.94 16.50 -16.82
CA PHE A 5 8.59 17.40 -15.72
C PHE A 5 7.10 17.31 -15.36
N GLU A 6 6.20 17.30 -16.37
CA GLU A 6 4.75 17.19 -16.14
C GLU A 6 4.36 15.88 -15.43
N GLN A 7 4.91 14.75 -15.90
CA GLN A 7 4.63 13.44 -15.30
C GLN A 7 5.19 13.32 -13.88
N THR A 8 6.41 13.80 -13.67
CA THR A 8 7.03 13.85 -12.34
C THR A 8 6.16 14.63 -11.36
N LEU A 9 5.78 15.86 -11.74
CA LEU A 9 4.92 16.71 -10.93
C LEU A 9 3.54 16.08 -10.69
N ALA A 10 2.99 15.36 -11.68
CA ALA A 10 1.74 14.65 -11.53
C ALA A 10 1.81 13.52 -10.49
N PHE A 11 2.89 12.74 -10.49
CA PHE A 11 3.11 11.71 -9.46
C PHE A 11 3.32 12.34 -8.08
N GLU A 12 4.22 13.32 -7.96
CA GLU A 12 4.47 14.01 -6.68
C GLU A 12 3.18 14.54 -6.06
N LYS A 13 2.34 15.21 -6.85
CA LYS A 13 1.05 15.73 -6.37
C LYS A 13 0.12 14.64 -5.87
N LYS A 14 0.07 13.47 -6.53
CA LYS A 14 -0.78 12.35 -6.12
C LYS A 14 -0.24 11.67 -4.86
N PHE A 15 1.06 11.39 -4.81
CA PHE A 15 1.70 10.80 -3.63
C PHE A 15 1.63 11.73 -2.41
N ASN A 16 1.76 13.04 -2.58
CA ASN A 16 1.56 14.01 -1.50
C ASN A 16 0.16 13.91 -0.87
N ARG A 17 -0.86 13.57 -1.66
CA ARG A 17 -2.20 13.31 -1.11
C ARG A 17 -2.22 12.02 -0.30
N VAL A 18 -1.57 10.96 -0.77
CA VAL A 18 -1.43 9.70 0.00
C VAL A 18 -0.77 9.96 1.34
N PHE A 19 0.40 10.62 1.36
CA PHE A 19 1.11 10.92 2.61
C PHE A 19 0.31 11.80 3.56
N ARG A 20 -0.49 12.73 3.03
CA ARG A 20 -1.39 13.52 3.88
C ARG A 20 -2.41 12.62 4.56
N GLU A 21 -3.08 11.73 3.84
CA GLU A 21 -4.05 10.81 4.46
C GLU A 21 -3.39 9.85 5.46
N ILE A 22 -2.15 9.40 5.20
CA ILE A 22 -1.36 8.61 6.16
C ILE A 22 -1.12 9.41 7.46
N ARG A 23 -0.70 10.68 7.36
CA ARG A 23 -0.48 11.55 8.54
C ARG A 23 -1.76 11.81 9.31
N GLU A 24 -2.89 12.01 8.62
CA GLU A 24 -4.19 12.18 9.26
C GLU A 24 -4.56 10.93 10.06
N LEU A 25 -4.36 9.75 9.48
CA LEU A 25 -4.57 8.48 10.16
C LEU A 25 -3.63 8.32 11.37
N GLU A 26 -2.35 8.64 11.21
CA GLU A 26 -1.36 8.59 12.31
C GLU A 26 -1.77 9.50 13.47
N SER A 27 -2.25 10.71 13.18
CA SER A 27 -2.70 11.66 14.20
C SER A 27 -3.85 11.09 15.06
N LYS A 28 -4.71 10.25 14.46
CA LYS A 28 -5.81 9.58 15.16
C LYS A 28 -5.32 8.49 16.10
N ILE A 29 -4.21 7.81 15.78
CA ILE A 29 -3.62 6.77 16.64
C ILE A 29 -3.24 7.33 18.02
N TYR A 30 -2.62 8.51 18.03
CA TYR A 30 -2.11 9.14 19.24
C TYR A 30 -3.16 9.97 20.00
N LYS A 31 -4.36 10.14 19.46
CA LYS A 31 -5.39 10.97 20.08
C LYS A 31 -5.93 10.29 21.34
N LYS A 32 -5.61 10.88 22.50
CA LYS A 32 -6.10 10.47 23.83
C LYS A 32 -7.08 11.51 24.36
N GLY A 33 -8.17 11.06 24.98
CA GLY A 33 -9.19 11.87 25.64
C GLY A 33 -9.34 11.50 27.10
N GLY A 34 -9.97 12.36 27.90
CA GLY A 34 -10.26 12.12 29.32
C GLY A 34 -9.57 13.08 30.29
N PHE A 35 -10.04 13.12 31.53
CA PHE A 35 -9.61 14.08 32.55
C PHE A 35 -8.67 13.43 33.58
N TRP A 36 -7.52 14.07 33.82
CA TRP A 36 -6.48 13.77 34.83
C TRP A 36 -5.90 12.35 34.88
N ILE A 37 -6.68 11.33 35.27
CA ILE A 37 -6.23 9.93 35.49
C ILE A 37 -6.88 8.91 34.56
N PHE A 38 -7.95 9.27 33.84
CA PHE A 38 -8.65 8.39 32.90
C PHE A 38 -8.35 8.76 31.45
N LYS A 39 -7.07 8.73 31.04
CA LYS A 39 -6.71 8.95 29.64
C LYS A 39 -7.03 7.69 28.83
N THR A 40 -8.05 7.76 27.98
CA THR A 40 -8.41 6.68 27.05
C THR A 40 -8.06 7.09 25.62
N HIS A 41 -7.89 6.11 24.74
CA HIS A 41 -7.80 6.41 23.31
C HIS A 41 -9.16 6.89 22.79
N VAL A 42 -9.14 7.93 21.96
CA VAL A 42 -10.37 8.44 21.32
C VAL A 42 -10.87 7.48 20.24
N TYR A 43 -9.95 6.79 19.57
CA TYR A 43 -10.27 5.84 18.49
C TYR A 43 -9.81 4.44 18.86
N SER A 44 -10.72 3.47 18.68
CA SER A 44 -10.37 2.07 18.83
C SER A 44 -9.48 1.59 17.69
N LYS A 45 -8.77 0.46 17.86
CA LYS A 45 -8.02 -0.17 16.76
C LYS A 45 -8.92 -0.48 15.54
N GLU A 46 -10.16 -0.91 15.78
CA GLU A 46 -11.14 -1.16 14.71
C GLU A 46 -11.59 0.12 14.00
N ALA A 47 -11.78 1.22 14.74
CA ALA A 47 -12.12 2.52 14.15
C ALA A 47 -10.97 3.08 13.30
N LEU A 48 -9.71 2.82 13.69
CA LEU A 48 -8.53 3.15 12.88
C LEU A 48 -8.48 2.28 11.61
N LYS A 49 -8.76 0.97 11.74
CA LYS A 49 -8.84 0.03 10.60
C LYS A 49 -9.94 0.39 9.60
N ASN A 50 -11.08 0.87 10.07
CA ASN A 50 -12.22 1.21 9.21
C ASN A 50 -12.31 2.71 8.93
N SER A 51 -11.20 3.44 9.08
CA SER A 51 -11.19 4.88 8.87
C SER A 51 -11.41 5.24 7.39
N GLU A 52 -12.06 6.38 7.15
CA GLU A 52 -12.20 6.95 5.81
C GLU A 52 -10.84 7.20 5.11
N HIS A 53 -9.75 7.33 5.89
CA HIS A 53 -8.42 7.55 5.33
C HIS A 53 -7.91 6.30 4.62
N HIS A 54 -8.25 5.10 5.10
CA HIS A 54 -7.92 3.87 4.38
C HIS A 54 -8.57 3.82 3.00
N VAL A 55 -9.85 4.17 2.90
CA VAL A 55 -10.57 4.23 1.62
C VAL A 55 -9.96 5.27 0.68
N LYS A 56 -9.55 6.43 1.21
CA LYS A 56 -8.89 7.48 0.41
C LYS A 56 -7.51 7.03 -0.06
N ILE A 57 -6.70 6.42 0.80
CA ILE A 57 -5.38 5.88 0.47
C ILE A 57 -5.53 4.80 -0.63
N ASP A 58 -6.46 3.87 -0.48
CA ASP A 58 -6.75 2.84 -1.47
C ASP A 58 -7.11 3.45 -2.83
N SER A 59 -8.10 4.35 -2.86
CA SER A 59 -8.55 4.99 -4.09
C SER A 59 -7.43 5.76 -4.81
N ILE A 60 -6.61 6.52 -4.06
CA ILE A 60 -5.52 7.31 -4.65
C ILE A 60 -4.40 6.40 -5.17
N THR A 61 -4.02 5.37 -4.41
CA THR A 61 -2.95 4.44 -4.82
C THR A 61 -3.35 3.60 -6.03
N ASN A 62 -4.61 3.17 -6.11
CA ASN A 62 -5.16 2.49 -7.29
C ASN A 62 -5.08 3.40 -8.54
N LYS A 63 -5.47 4.68 -8.39
CA LYS A 63 -5.33 5.67 -9.47
C LYS A 63 -3.87 5.85 -9.90
N ILE A 64 -2.95 5.98 -8.95
CA ILE A 64 -1.51 6.14 -9.21
C ILE A 64 -0.98 4.94 -10.01
N GLY A 65 -1.24 3.71 -9.56
CA GLY A 65 -0.79 2.50 -10.23
C GLY A 65 -1.42 2.30 -11.60
N SER A 66 -2.71 2.59 -11.76
CA SER A 66 -3.40 2.56 -13.06
C SER A 66 -2.76 3.54 -14.05
N ASP A 67 -2.46 4.77 -13.63
CA ASP A 67 -1.84 5.78 -14.49
C ASP A 67 -0.41 5.36 -14.87
N ALA A 68 0.36 4.86 -13.90
CA ALA A 68 1.72 4.38 -14.13
C ALA A 68 1.77 3.18 -15.09
N LEU A 69 0.88 2.19 -14.90
CA LEU A 69 0.75 1.05 -15.79
C LEU A 69 0.34 1.46 -17.20
N SER A 70 -0.62 2.36 -17.31
CA SER A 70 -1.09 2.88 -18.60
C SER A 70 0.06 3.55 -19.35
N TRP A 71 0.72 4.53 -18.73
CA TRP A 71 1.84 5.24 -19.34
C TRP A 71 3.01 4.31 -19.68
N ASN A 72 3.31 3.33 -18.82
CA ASN A 72 4.34 2.33 -19.09
C ASN A 72 4.00 1.46 -20.31
N ARG A 73 2.76 0.97 -20.38
CA ARG A 73 2.28 0.09 -21.47
C ARG A 73 2.34 0.80 -22.83
N PHE A 74 2.03 2.09 -22.88
CA PHE A 74 2.07 2.88 -24.11
C PHE A 74 3.44 3.49 -24.41
N GLY A 75 4.48 3.18 -23.63
CA GLY A 75 5.82 3.75 -23.82
C GLY A 75 5.89 5.27 -23.55
N GLN A 76 4.90 5.81 -22.86
CA GLN A 76 4.78 7.23 -22.53
C GLN A 76 5.42 7.57 -21.18
N LEU A 77 5.64 6.56 -20.32
CA LEU A 77 6.26 6.79 -19.02
C LEU A 77 7.74 7.11 -19.17
N THR A 78 8.09 8.36 -18.86
CA THR A 78 9.47 8.82 -18.85
C THR A 78 10.29 8.15 -17.73
N GLN A 79 11.60 8.04 -17.92
CA GLN A 79 12.49 7.41 -16.93
C GLN A 79 12.50 8.19 -15.60
N GLN A 80 12.44 9.51 -15.66
CA GLN A 80 12.40 10.38 -14.48
C GLN A 80 11.10 10.16 -13.69
N ALA A 81 9.94 10.16 -14.37
CA ALA A 81 8.66 9.88 -13.73
C ALA A 81 8.57 8.46 -13.16
N ARG A 82 9.19 7.47 -13.83
CA ARG A 82 9.32 6.11 -13.30
C ARG A 82 10.09 6.08 -11.99
N ALA A 83 11.26 6.73 -11.93
CA ALA A 83 12.07 6.75 -10.72
C ALA A 83 11.30 7.38 -9.55
N VAL A 84 10.56 8.47 -9.81
CA VAL A 84 9.69 9.12 -8.82
C VAL A 84 8.58 8.19 -8.36
N TYR A 85 7.91 7.49 -9.28
CA TYR A 85 6.90 6.50 -8.92
C TYR A 85 7.47 5.41 -8.01
N GLU A 86 8.60 4.80 -8.39
CA GLU A 86 9.20 3.68 -7.65
C GLU A 86 9.66 4.11 -6.24
N ILE A 87 10.34 5.26 -6.14
CA ILE A 87 10.78 5.81 -4.84
C ILE A 87 9.57 6.10 -3.94
N LYS A 88 8.53 6.74 -4.47
CA LYS A 88 7.36 7.12 -3.67
C LYS A 88 6.46 5.93 -3.32
N ASP A 89 6.39 4.92 -4.18
CA ASP A 89 5.73 3.66 -3.89
C ASP A 89 6.39 2.94 -2.69
N ASP A 90 7.71 2.86 -2.68
CA ASP A 90 8.47 2.28 -1.56
C ASP A 90 8.28 3.10 -0.26
N GLU A 91 8.31 4.44 -0.34
CA GLU A 91 8.03 5.31 0.81
C GLU A 91 6.61 5.08 1.37
N VAL A 92 5.59 4.96 0.51
CA VAL A 92 4.20 4.69 0.95
C VAL A 92 4.10 3.34 1.64
N LYS A 93 4.72 2.29 1.09
CA LYS A 93 4.74 0.95 1.69
C LYS A 93 5.36 0.98 3.08
N TYR A 94 6.54 1.61 3.20
CA TYR A 94 7.24 1.75 4.47
C TYR A 94 6.39 2.49 5.52
N GLU A 95 5.77 3.61 5.16
CA GLU A 95 4.93 4.37 6.10
C GLU A 95 3.69 3.61 6.54
N LEU A 96 3.06 2.84 5.64
CA LEU A 96 1.90 2.02 5.98
C LEU A 96 2.27 0.83 6.88
N GLU A 97 3.41 0.18 6.64
CA GLU A 97 3.94 -0.87 7.51
C GLU A 97 4.30 -0.33 8.90
N ARG A 98 4.95 0.84 8.95
CA ARG A 98 5.23 1.56 10.20
C ARG A 98 3.94 1.87 10.95
N LEU A 99 2.93 2.39 10.25
CA LEU A 99 1.66 2.76 10.85
C LEU A 99 0.88 1.53 11.36
N ASN A 100 0.88 0.43 10.63
CA ASN A 100 0.34 -0.85 11.10
C ASN A 100 1.06 -1.31 12.37
N SER A 101 2.39 -1.30 12.37
CA SER A 101 3.20 -1.66 13.53
C SER A 101 2.85 -0.80 14.76
N LEU A 102 2.59 0.49 14.56
CA LEU A 102 2.15 1.40 15.62
C LEU A 102 0.75 1.07 16.15
N ILE A 103 -0.21 0.72 15.29
CA ILE A 103 -1.55 0.33 15.74
C ILE A 103 -1.51 -1.01 16.49
N GLU A 104 -0.72 -1.97 15.99
CA GLU A 104 -0.61 -3.30 16.58
C GLU A 104 0.08 -3.25 17.95
N SER A 105 1.21 -2.56 18.05
CA SER A 105 1.99 -2.42 19.29
C SER A 105 1.33 -1.55 20.37
N ARG A 106 0.25 -0.83 20.04
CA ARG A 106 -0.51 -0.03 21.02
C ARG A 106 -1.16 -0.93 22.05
N GLU A 107 -0.97 -0.66 23.34
CA GLU A 107 -1.70 -1.36 24.40
C GLU A 107 -3.22 -1.15 24.21
N PRO A 108 -4.02 -2.24 24.13
CA PRO A 108 -5.46 -2.12 24.07
C PRO A 108 -5.98 -1.51 25.38
N THR A 109 -6.90 -0.55 25.32
CA THR A 109 -7.67 -0.17 26.52
C THR A 109 -8.57 -1.34 26.91
N TRP A 110 -8.91 -1.49 28.19
CA TRP A 110 -9.51 -2.70 28.78
C TRP A 110 -10.82 -3.23 28.14
N TRP A 111 -11.42 -2.49 27.20
CA TRP A 111 -12.60 -2.89 26.44
C TRP A 111 -12.34 -3.19 24.96
N GLU A 112 -11.09 -3.11 24.48
CA GLU A 112 -10.70 -3.43 23.12
C GLU A 112 -10.36 -4.92 23.00
N GLU A 113 -11.33 -5.77 22.65
CA GLU A 113 -11.04 -7.07 22.04
C GLU A 113 -10.55 -6.83 20.61
N PHE A 114 -9.33 -7.26 20.28
CA PHE A 114 -8.77 -7.09 18.93
C PHE A 114 -8.20 -8.39 18.37
N LYS A 115 -8.64 -8.76 17.16
CA LYS A 115 -8.07 -9.83 16.33
C LYS A 115 -7.23 -9.20 15.21
N SER A 116 -5.96 -9.62 15.10
CA SER A 116 -4.97 -9.12 14.12
C SER A 116 -5.46 -9.28 12.67
N GLU A 117 -5.82 -8.17 12.02
CA GLU A 117 -6.26 -8.14 10.61
C GLU A 117 -5.67 -6.96 9.79
N LEU A 118 -4.74 -6.17 10.35
CA LEU A 118 -4.19 -4.96 9.71
C LEU A 118 -3.31 -5.26 8.49
N ASN A 119 -2.71 -6.45 8.43
CA ASN A 119 -1.91 -6.88 7.28
C ASN A 119 -2.67 -6.90 5.96
N LYS A 120 -4.00 -7.09 5.96
CA LYS A 120 -4.79 -7.16 4.72
C LYS A 120 -4.80 -5.83 3.96
N PHE A 121 -4.83 -4.71 4.66
CA PHE A 121 -4.87 -3.38 4.05
C PHE A 121 -3.55 -3.03 3.35
N VAL A 122 -2.39 -3.27 3.99
CA VAL A 122 -1.08 -3.05 3.36
C VAL A 122 -0.93 -3.87 2.09
N VAL A 123 -1.37 -5.12 2.10
CA VAL A 123 -1.34 -6.00 0.93
C VAL A 123 -2.17 -5.45 -0.23
N GLU A 124 -3.32 -4.86 0.05
CA GLU A 124 -4.17 -4.23 -0.97
C GLU A 124 -3.47 -3.04 -1.62
N ILE A 125 -2.85 -2.17 -0.80
CA ILE A 125 -2.10 -1.02 -1.31
C ILE A 125 -0.88 -1.46 -2.16
N VAL A 126 -0.17 -2.51 -1.73
CA VAL A 126 0.95 -3.08 -2.52
C VAL A 126 0.47 -3.61 -3.87
N ARG A 127 -0.75 -4.16 -3.95
CA ARG A 127 -1.33 -4.64 -5.22
C ARG A 127 -1.75 -3.49 -6.13
N ASN A 128 -2.19 -2.38 -5.57
CA ASN A 128 -2.57 -1.19 -6.34
C ASN A 128 -1.39 -0.55 -7.07
N MET A 129 -0.18 -0.67 -6.53
CA MET A 129 1.05 -0.06 -7.08
C MET A 129 2.06 -1.13 -7.48
N PRO A 130 1.86 -1.82 -8.62
CA PRO A 130 2.77 -2.86 -9.05
C PRO A 130 4.10 -2.28 -9.54
N PRO A 131 5.20 -3.04 -9.42
CA PRO A 131 6.48 -2.66 -10.00
C PRO A 131 6.38 -2.58 -11.53
N LEU A 132 7.06 -1.60 -12.14
CA LEU A 132 6.88 -1.26 -13.55
C LEU A 132 7.89 -1.92 -14.51
N ALA A 133 8.76 -2.81 -14.02
CA ALA A 133 9.84 -3.40 -14.80
C ALA A 133 9.36 -4.38 -15.89
N LYS A 134 9.98 -4.32 -17.08
CA LYS A 134 9.88 -5.37 -18.10
C LYS A 134 10.62 -6.62 -17.59
N GLY A 135 9.87 -7.62 -17.12
CA GLY A 135 10.41 -8.94 -16.73
C GLY A 135 10.43 -9.26 -15.22
N PHE A 136 9.72 -8.52 -14.38
CA PHE A 136 9.86 -8.64 -12.92
C PHE A 136 8.68 -9.33 -12.24
N LEU A 137 8.52 -10.63 -12.49
CA LEU A 137 7.71 -11.51 -11.64
C LEU A 137 8.34 -11.73 -10.25
N GLY A 138 9.60 -11.29 -10.04
CA GLY A 138 10.38 -11.59 -8.83
C GLY A 138 10.04 -10.77 -7.58
N GLY A 139 9.80 -9.46 -7.70
CA GLY A 139 9.69 -8.60 -6.51
C GLY A 139 8.35 -8.63 -5.77
N VAL A 140 7.24 -8.87 -6.48
CA VAL A 140 5.93 -9.08 -5.83
C VAL A 140 5.96 -10.35 -4.97
N LEU A 141 6.69 -11.38 -5.42
CA LEU A 141 6.91 -12.61 -4.65
C LEU A 141 7.84 -12.39 -3.45
N GLN A 142 8.77 -11.45 -3.52
CA GLN A 142 9.69 -11.12 -2.43
C GLN A 142 9.01 -10.30 -1.32
N THR A 143 8.21 -9.29 -1.67
CA THR A 143 7.43 -8.49 -0.70
C THR A 143 6.36 -9.33 0.01
N LEU A 144 5.66 -10.21 -0.72
CA LEU A 144 4.70 -11.13 -0.11
C LEU A 144 5.35 -12.15 0.83
N LYS A 145 6.57 -12.62 0.53
CA LYS A 145 7.35 -13.49 1.42
C LYS A 145 7.85 -12.76 2.66
N PHE A 146 8.23 -11.48 2.54
CA PHE A 146 8.71 -10.68 3.66
C PHE A 146 7.59 -10.35 4.66
N LEU A 147 6.35 -10.21 4.17
CA LEU A 147 5.14 -9.96 4.98
C LEU A 147 4.56 -11.22 5.66
N GLY A 148 5.24 -12.37 5.57
CA GLY A 148 4.82 -13.60 6.26
C GLY A 148 3.52 -14.23 5.76
N LEU A 149 3.03 -13.83 4.58
CA LEU A 149 1.79 -14.36 4.01
C LEU A 149 2.09 -15.62 3.18
N PRO A 150 1.40 -16.76 3.43
CA PRO A 150 1.59 -17.95 2.62
C PRO A 150 1.19 -17.63 1.18
N GLY A 151 2.14 -17.77 0.26
CA GLY A 151 1.95 -17.47 -1.15
C GLY A 151 0.87 -18.35 -1.77
N PHE A 152 -0.31 -17.79 -2.01
CA PHE A 152 -1.36 -18.40 -2.83
C PHE A 152 -1.03 -18.25 -4.32
N PHE A 153 0.06 -18.85 -4.77
CA PHE A 153 0.27 -19.18 -6.17
C PHE A 153 0.41 -20.69 -6.25
N LYS A 154 -0.72 -21.39 -6.42
CA LYS A 154 -0.66 -22.73 -7.02
C LYS A 154 -0.16 -22.49 -8.46
N PRO A 155 0.98 -23.07 -8.88
CA PRO A 155 1.32 -23.07 -10.29
C PRO A 155 0.14 -23.69 -11.04
N SER A 156 -0.38 -22.99 -12.04
CA SER A 156 -1.35 -23.56 -12.97
C SER A 156 -0.77 -24.87 -13.50
N PRO A 157 -1.52 -25.98 -13.52
CA PRO A 157 -1.05 -27.19 -14.19
C PRO A 157 -0.76 -26.79 -15.63
N GLN A 158 0.50 -26.97 -16.04
CA GLN A 158 0.90 -26.76 -17.42
C GLN A 158 0.05 -27.71 -18.27
N LEU A 159 -0.77 -27.15 -19.16
CA LEU A 159 -1.27 -27.92 -20.29
C LEU A 159 -0.03 -28.27 -21.11
N SER A 160 0.37 -29.54 -21.10
CA SER A 160 1.44 -30.02 -21.97
C SER A 160 1.01 -29.81 -23.43
N PRO A 161 1.78 -29.05 -24.23
CA PRO A 161 1.69 -29.21 -25.67
C PRO A 161 2.44 -30.50 -26.02
N PHE A 162 1.94 -31.26 -26.99
CA PHE A 162 2.49 -32.51 -27.54
C PHE A 162 2.07 -33.80 -26.82
N ASP A 163 0.85 -34.26 -27.11
CA ASP A 163 0.66 -35.65 -27.54
C ASP A 163 0.33 -35.61 -29.03
N ASN A 164 1.38 -35.70 -29.86
CA ASN A 164 1.27 -36.16 -31.24
C ASN A 164 1.89 -37.57 -31.25
N ASP A 165 1.03 -38.55 -31.48
CA ASP A 165 1.22 -39.86 -32.14
C ASP A 165 2.57 -40.60 -31.97
N VAL A 166 2.52 -41.76 -31.29
CA VAL A 166 2.80 -43.10 -31.87
C VAL A 166 1.85 -44.13 -31.25
#